data_AF-A0A5C6EKH3-F1
#
_entry.id   AF-A0A5C6EKH3-F1
#
_cell.length_a   1.000
_cell.length_b   1.000
_cell.length_c   1.000
_cell.angle_alpha   90.00
_cell.angle_beta   90.00
_cell.angle_gamma   90.00
#
_symmetry.space_group_name_H-M   'P 1'
#
loop_
_entity.id
_entity.type
_entity.pdbx_description
1 polymer ?
#
loop_
_entity_poly.entity_id
_entity_poly.type
_entity_poly.pdbx_seq_one_letter_code
_entity_poly.pdbx_strand_id
1 'polypeptide(L)'
;MTTQHKIWIDQCEAARGIESEHGVQPALEYIVGEKFLNFLEAAEANVDFRSEIPAFVSEIKSIFEKWQLAEYLETAKQAEPFDPKLFEPMSSPLLGEEEVEFDAEEIEDMRKDDIRQCTRDLLLVERAREWLLEEGQ
;
A
#
# COMPACT_ATOMS: atom_id res chain seq x y z
N MET A 1 -18.93 -21.18 -2.94
CA MET A 1 -18.93 -19.77 -3.40
C MET A 1 -18.19 -18.98 -2.34
N THR A 2 -16.88 -18.80 -2.52
CA THR A 2 -16.05 -18.00 -1.61
C THR A 2 -16.38 -16.53 -1.86
N THR A 3 -16.96 -15.87 -0.86
CA THR A 3 -17.32 -14.46 -0.95
C THR A 3 -16.05 -13.64 -0.98
N GLN A 4 -15.84 -12.87 -2.05
CA GLN A 4 -14.58 -12.16 -2.36
C GLN A 4 -14.13 -11.21 -1.22
N HIS A 5 -15.07 -10.70 -0.42
CA HIS A 5 -14.79 -9.88 0.76
C HIS A 5 -14.18 -10.64 1.95
N LYS A 6 -14.12 -11.99 1.92
CA LYS A 6 -13.47 -12.82 2.95
C LYS A 6 -12.07 -13.28 2.59
N ILE A 7 -11.55 -12.83 1.44
CA ILE A 7 -10.20 -13.16 0.98
C ILE A 7 -9.11 -12.73 1.97
N TRP A 8 -9.42 -11.75 2.84
CA TRP A 8 -8.51 -11.28 3.88
C TRP A 8 -8.11 -12.39 4.88
N ILE A 9 -8.93 -13.43 5.06
CA ILE A 9 -8.63 -14.56 5.96
C ILE A 9 -7.41 -15.33 5.44
N ASP A 10 -7.46 -15.73 4.16
CA ASP A 10 -6.36 -16.45 3.51
C ASP A 10 -5.10 -15.57 3.42
N GLN A 11 -5.27 -14.26 3.25
CA GLN A 11 -4.16 -13.30 3.24
C GLN A 11 -3.50 -13.18 4.63
N CYS A 12 -4.28 -13.21 5.71
CA CYS A 12 -3.77 -13.24 7.08
C CYS A 12 -3.01 -14.55 7.37
N GLU A 13 -3.52 -15.68 6.89
CA GLU A 13 -2.81 -16.95 7.00
C GLU A 13 -1.48 -16.93 6.23
N ALA A 14 -1.48 -16.40 5.02
CA ALA A 14 -0.26 -16.21 4.24
C ALA A 14 0.74 -15.27 4.96
N ALA A 15 0.25 -14.19 5.57
CA ALA A 15 1.09 -13.26 6.32
C ALA A 15 1.78 -13.93 7.52
N ARG A 16 1.09 -14.83 8.23
CA ARG A 16 1.70 -15.66 9.29
C ARG A 16 2.79 -16.58 8.76
N GLY A 17 2.56 -17.18 7.58
CA GLY A 17 3.59 -17.97 6.89
C GLY A 17 4.83 -17.14 6.57
N ILE A 18 4.63 -15.96 5.97
CA ILE A 18 5.72 -15.03 5.63
C ILE A 18 6.45 -14.57 6.90
N GLU A 19 5.73 -14.26 7.98
CA GLU A 19 6.33 -13.85 9.25
C GLU A 19 7.26 -14.96 9.79
N SER A 20 6.79 -16.20 9.75
CA SER A 20 7.53 -17.38 10.21
C SER A 20 8.74 -17.71 9.32
N GLU A 21 8.65 -17.52 8.00
CA GLU A 21 9.68 -17.93 7.04
C GLU A 21 10.68 -16.81 6.70
N HIS A 22 10.23 -15.56 6.65
CA HIS A 22 10.96 -14.40 6.16
C HIS A 22 11.09 -13.27 7.19
N GLY A 23 10.36 -13.34 8.30
CA GLY A 23 10.37 -12.35 9.37
C GLY A 23 9.24 -11.32 9.26
N VAL A 24 9.19 -10.45 10.26
CA VAL A 24 8.07 -9.52 10.48
C VAL A 24 7.95 -8.46 9.37
N GLN A 25 9.06 -7.92 8.89
CA GLN A 25 9.05 -6.80 7.94
C GLN A 25 8.43 -7.18 6.57
N PRO A 26 8.83 -8.29 5.91
CA PRO A 26 8.17 -8.75 4.69
C PRO A 26 6.69 -9.08 4.88
N ALA A 27 6.32 -9.60 6.06
CA ALA A 27 4.92 -9.91 6.37
C ALA A 27 4.08 -8.64 6.50
N LEU A 28 4.61 -7.59 7.16
CA LEU A 28 3.98 -6.28 7.26
C LEU A 28 3.84 -5.60 5.89
N GLU A 29 4.88 -5.66 5.06
CA GLU A 29 4.83 -5.11 3.70
C GLU A 29 3.74 -5.77 2.86
N TYR A 30 3.66 -7.10 2.89
CA TYR A 30 2.62 -7.83 2.19
C TYR A 30 1.22 -7.50 2.71
N ILE A 31 0.97 -7.64 4.03
CA ILE A 31 -0.40 -7.58 4.56
C ILE A 31 -0.88 -6.14 4.79
N VAL A 32 -0.03 -5.26 5.33
CA VAL A 32 -0.39 -3.87 5.63
C VAL A 32 -0.11 -2.99 4.42
N GLY A 33 1.09 -3.10 3.83
CA GLY A 33 1.51 -2.26 2.70
C GLY A 33 0.75 -2.53 1.41
N GLU A 34 0.41 -3.79 1.11
CA GLU A 34 -0.31 -4.13 -0.11
C GLU A 34 -1.76 -4.52 0.15
N LYS A 35 -2.00 -5.61 0.91
CA LYS A 35 -3.35 -6.20 0.96
C LYS A 35 -4.35 -5.31 1.69
N PHE A 36 -3.98 -4.73 2.82
CA PHE A 36 -4.87 -3.90 3.61
C PHE A 36 -5.17 -2.56 2.92
N LEU A 37 -4.19 -1.91 2.29
CA LEU A 37 -4.43 -0.68 1.52
C LEU A 37 -5.39 -0.94 0.35
N ASN A 38 -5.15 -2.00 -0.44
CA ASN A 38 -6.04 -2.41 -1.53
C ASN A 38 -7.46 -2.73 -1.02
N PHE A 39 -7.57 -3.30 0.18
CA PHE A 39 -8.87 -3.60 0.81
C PHE A 39 -9.61 -2.33 1.23
N LEU A 40 -8.88 -1.35 1.80
CA LEU A 40 -9.44 -0.04 2.16
C LEU A 40 -9.93 0.72 0.93
N GLU A 41 -9.19 0.69 -0.17
CA GLU A 41 -9.61 1.28 -1.44
C GLU A 41 -10.89 0.62 -1.97
N ALA A 42 -10.95 -0.72 -2.00
CA ALA A 42 -12.14 -1.45 -2.41
C ALA A 42 -13.37 -1.15 -1.51
N ALA A 43 -13.15 -0.91 -0.21
CA ALA A 43 -14.19 -0.57 0.75
C ALA A 43 -14.75 0.86 0.60
N GLU A 44 -14.12 1.72 -0.19
CA GLU A 44 -14.71 3.01 -0.56
C GLU A 44 -15.91 2.83 -1.49
N ALA A 45 -15.76 1.94 -2.49
CA ALA A 45 -16.78 1.66 -3.50
C ALA A 45 -17.74 0.51 -3.12
N ASN A 46 -17.34 -0.39 -2.20
CA ASN A 46 -18.10 -1.59 -1.86
C ASN A 46 -18.41 -1.70 -0.35
N VAL A 47 -19.71 -1.75 -0.02
CA VAL A 47 -20.19 -1.84 1.37
C VAL A 47 -19.84 -3.17 2.04
N ASP A 48 -19.77 -4.27 1.29
CA ASP A 48 -19.46 -5.60 1.83
C ASP A 48 -18.02 -5.66 2.35
N PHE A 49 -17.08 -4.98 1.68
CA PHE A 49 -15.71 -4.84 2.14
C PHE A 49 -15.65 -3.98 3.39
N ARG A 50 -16.41 -2.87 3.43
CA ARG A 50 -16.42 -1.96 4.59
C ARG A 50 -16.87 -2.65 5.88
N SER A 51 -17.86 -3.55 5.81
CA SER A 51 -18.30 -4.31 7.00
C SER A 51 -17.26 -5.28 7.55
N GLU A 52 -16.30 -5.69 6.72
CA GLU A 52 -15.27 -6.67 7.06
C GLU A 52 -13.97 -6.03 7.55
N ILE A 53 -13.77 -4.70 7.36
CA ILE A 53 -12.60 -3.96 7.85
C ILE A 53 -12.31 -4.23 9.33
N PRO A 54 -13.29 -4.15 10.26
CA PRO A 54 -13.00 -4.35 11.69
C PRO A 54 -12.50 -5.77 12.00
N ALA A 55 -13.01 -6.78 11.28
CA ALA A 55 -12.58 -8.16 11.44
C ALA A 55 -11.15 -8.36 10.90
N PHE A 56 -10.86 -7.81 9.73
CA PHE A 56 -9.52 -7.85 9.15
C PHE A 56 -8.49 -7.14 10.05
N VAL A 57 -8.82 -5.95 10.55
CA VAL A 57 -7.98 -5.20 11.50
C VAL A 57 -7.72 -6.00 12.77
N SER A 58 -8.75 -6.66 13.32
CA SER A 58 -8.58 -7.52 14.50
C SER A 58 -7.62 -8.68 14.24
N GLU A 59 -7.67 -9.26 13.04
CA GLU A 59 -6.78 -10.35 12.66
C GLU A 59 -5.34 -9.87 12.46
N ILE A 60 -5.12 -8.74 11.80
CA ILE A 60 -3.79 -8.12 11.66
C ILE A 60 -3.20 -7.82 13.05
N LYS A 61 -4.00 -7.26 13.97
CA LYS A 61 -3.60 -7.00 15.36
C LYS A 61 -3.32 -8.28 16.17
N SER A 62 -3.77 -9.44 15.70
CA SER A 62 -3.45 -10.74 16.33
C SER A 62 -2.12 -11.32 15.84
N ILE A 63 -1.67 -10.90 14.65
CA ILE A 63 -0.42 -11.36 14.04
C ILE A 63 0.74 -10.47 14.49
N PHE A 64 0.53 -9.16 14.53
CA PHE A 64 1.58 -8.19 14.83
C PHE A 64 1.31 -7.41 16.11
N GLU A 65 2.38 -7.07 16.80
CA GLU A 65 2.33 -6.18 17.95
C GLU A 65 2.04 -4.74 17.52
N LYS A 66 1.36 -3.98 18.40
CA LYS A 66 0.99 -2.58 18.13
C LYS A 66 2.20 -1.70 17.78
N TRP A 67 3.34 -1.93 18.40
CA TRP A 67 4.56 -1.15 18.14
C TRP A 67 5.16 -1.45 16.76
N GLN A 68 5.05 -2.68 16.27
CA GLN A 68 5.53 -3.08 14.92
C GLN A 68 4.68 -2.41 13.84
N LEU A 69 3.36 -2.40 14.04
CA LEU A 69 2.43 -1.70 13.15
C LEU A 69 2.70 -0.18 13.15
N ALA A 70 2.96 0.41 14.33
CA ALA A 70 3.23 1.83 14.44
C ALA A 70 4.53 2.23 13.71
N GLU A 71 5.61 1.49 13.93
CA GLU A 71 6.91 1.71 13.27
C GLU A 71 6.81 1.55 11.74
N TYR A 72 6.11 0.53 11.27
CA TYR A 72 5.89 0.31 9.84
C TYR A 72 5.08 1.43 9.21
N LEU A 73 3.96 1.82 9.82
CA LEU A 73 3.10 2.90 9.30
C LEU A 73 3.81 4.27 9.34
N GLU A 74 4.66 4.51 10.35
CA GLU A 74 5.50 5.70 10.40
C GLU A 74 6.51 5.71 9.26
N THR A 75 7.12 4.57 8.95
CA THR A 75 8.05 4.43 7.82
C THR A 75 7.33 4.55 6.48
N ALA A 76 6.17 3.92 6.31
CA ALA A 76 5.36 3.97 5.10
C ALA A 76 4.84 5.38 4.80
N LYS A 77 4.52 6.17 5.83
CA LYS A 77 4.19 7.59 5.69
C LYS A 77 5.37 8.43 5.18
N GLN A 78 6.59 8.00 5.48
CA GLN A 78 7.84 8.64 5.03
C GLN A 78 8.35 8.07 3.70
N ALA A 79 7.63 7.11 3.08
CA ALA A 79 8.01 6.53 1.80
C ALA A 79 8.18 7.62 0.74
N GLU A 80 9.10 7.37 -0.18
CA GLU A 80 9.91 8.40 -0.84
C GLU A 80 9.11 9.59 -1.37
N PRO A 81 9.58 10.82 -1.10
CA PRO A 81 9.10 11.98 -1.84
C PRO A 81 9.19 11.69 -3.33
N PHE A 82 8.17 12.12 -4.09
CA PHE A 82 8.22 12.23 -5.54
C PHE A 82 9.66 12.56 -5.99
N ASP A 83 10.36 11.62 -6.64
CA ASP A 83 11.67 11.87 -7.21
C ASP A 83 11.49 12.33 -8.66
N PRO A 84 11.63 13.63 -8.95
CA PRO A 84 11.48 14.14 -10.31
C PRO A 84 12.48 13.51 -11.28
N LYS A 85 13.58 12.95 -10.78
CA LYS A 85 14.66 12.38 -11.58
C LYS A 85 14.32 11.02 -12.18
N LEU A 86 13.31 10.32 -11.68
CA LEU A 86 12.81 9.08 -12.29
C LEU A 86 12.16 9.33 -13.66
N PHE A 87 11.77 10.58 -13.93
CA PHE A 87 11.15 11.04 -15.17
C PHE A 87 12.04 12.03 -15.95
N GLU A 88 13.27 12.29 -15.48
CA GLU A 88 14.26 12.95 -16.31
C GLU A 88 14.65 12.00 -17.45
N PRO A 89 14.77 12.48 -18.70
CA PRO A 89 15.13 11.64 -19.84
C PRO A 89 16.49 10.98 -19.57
N MET A 90 16.48 9.69 -19.25
CA MET A 90 17.71 8.92 -19.12
C MET A 90 18.30 8.71 -20.51
N SER A 91 19.30 9.51 -20.88
CA SER A 91 20.16 9.19 -22.01
C SER A 91 20.96 7.92 -21.67
N SER A 92 20.46 6.75 -22.06
CA SER A 92 21.18 5.48 -21.92
C SER A 92 22.15 5.31 -23.10
N PRO A 93 23.48 5.27 -22.89
CA PRO A 93 24.44 5.15 -24.00
C PRO A 93 24.40 3.80 -24.74
N LEU A 94 23.58 2.85 -24.28
CA LEU A 94 23.55 1.46 -24.76
C LEU A 94 22.34 1.13 -25.63
N LEU A 95 21.32 1.97 -25.66
CA LEU A 95 20.15 1.84 -26.52
C LEU A 95 20.16 3.03 -27.47
N GLY A 96 20.64 2.85 -28.71
CA GLY A 96 20.64 3.93 -29.70
C GLY A 96 19.22 4.42 -30.00
N GLU A 97 19.06 5.75 -30.09
CA GLU A 97 18.00 6.55 -30.74
C GLU A 97 16.58 5.96 -30.96
N GLU A 98 16.10 5.08 -30.08
CA GLU A 98 14.68 4.96 -29.75
C GLU A 98 14.47 5.74 -28.44
N GLU A 99 14.65 7.06 -28.51
CA GLU A 99 14.21 7.96 -27.46
C GLU A 99 12.67 8.00 -27.53
N VAL A 100 12.00 7.46 -26.52
CA VAL A 100 10.62 7.87 -26.26
C VAL A 100 10.72 9.30 -25.72
N GLU A 101 10.78 10.29 -26.61
CA GLU A 101 10.63 11.70 -26.26
C GLU A 101 9.18 11.88 -25.80
N PHE A 102 8.94 11.73 -24.50
CA PHE A 102 7.74 12.27 -23.87
C PHE A 102 7.81 13.79 -24.03
N ASP A 103 6.80 14.40 -24.63
CA ASP A 103 6.75 15.85 -24.71
C ASP A 103 6.53 16.46 -23.30
N ALA A 104 6.75 17.77 -23.17
CA ALA A 104 6.63 18.43 -21.88
C ALA A 104 5.22 18.33 -21.27
N GLU A 105 4.18 18.16 -22.09
CA GLU A 105 2.79 17.99 -21.66
C GLU A 105 2.58 16.57 -21.12
N GLU A 106 3.12 15.55 -21.79
CA GLU A 106 3.07 14.15 -21.38
C GLU A 106 3.84 13.93 -20.06
N ILE A 107 5.02 14.54 -19.91
CA ILE A 107 5.77 14.53 -18.64
C ILE A 107 4.97 15.22 -17.51
N GLU A 108 4.29 16.33 -17.82
CA GLU A 108 3.49 17.04 -16.81
C GLU A 108 2.26 16.23 -16.39
N ASP A 109 1.61 15.52 -17.30
CA ASP A 109 0.46 14.67 -17.03
C ASP A 109 0.87 13.42 -16.23
N MET A 110 1.97 12.76 -16.60
CA MET A 110 2.57 11.68 -15.80
C MET A 110 2.90 12.15 -14.38
N ARG A 111 3.48 13.35 -14.24
CA ARG A 111 3.77 13.96 -12.93
C ARG A 111 2.50 14.21 -12.13
N LYS A 112 1.43 14.73 -12.75
CA LYS A 112 0.16 14.97 -12.06
C LYS A 112 -0.46 13.66 -11.58
N ASP A 113 -0.39 12.61 -12.39
CA ASP A 113 -0.93 11.30 -12.03
C ASP A 113 -0.12 10.63 -10.94
N ASP A 114 1.21 10.77 -10.95
CA ASP A 114 2.08 10.28 -9.88
C ASP A 114 1.81 11.02 -8.55
N ILE A 115 1.71 12.36 -8.58
CA ILE A 115 1.35 13.16 -7.39
C ILE A 115 -0.04 12.75 -6.85
N ARG A 116 -1.01 12.50 -7.73
CA ARG A 116 -2.35 12.02 -7.34
C ARG A 116 -2.27 10.64 -6.69
N GLN A 117 -1.47 9.74 -7.25
CA GLN A 117 -1.27 8.40 -6.72
C GLN A 117 -0.61 8.45 -5.35
N CYS A 118 0.50 9.18 -5.20
CA CYS A 118 1.16 9.38 -3.90
C CYS A 118 0.21 10.00 -2.86
N THR A 119 -0.64 10.95 -3.27
CA THR A 119 -1.63 11.56 -2.36
C THR A 119 -2.67 10.53 -1.92
N ARG A 120 -3.15 9.68 -2.83
CA ARG A 120 -4.10 8.59 -2.51
C ARG A 120 -3.45 7.58 -1.56
N ASP A 121 -2.22 7.18 -1.84
CA ASP A 121 -1.49 6.21 -1.04
C ASP A 121 -1.24 6.75 0.38
N LEU A 122 -0.87 8.03 0.51
CA LEU A 122 -0.74 8.71 1.81
C LEU A 122 -2.06 8.71 2.59
N LEU A 123 -3.19 9.01 1.93
CA LEU A 123 -4.51 8.99 2.59
C LEU A 123 -4.90 7.58 3.03
N LEU A 124 -4.57 6.56 2.25
CA LEU A 124 -4.80 5.16 2.61
C LEU A 124 -3.93 4.74 3.80
N VAL A 125 -2.67 5.18 3.86
CA VAL A 125 -1.77 4.93 5.01
C VAL A 125 -2.27 5.62 6.28
N GLU A 126 -2.73 6.87 6.20
CA GLU A 126 -3.34 7.56 7.36
C GLU A 126 -4.61 6.84 7.83
N ARG A 127 -5.47 6.41 6.91
CA ARG A 127 -6.67 5.64 7.25
C ARG A 127 -6.32 4.29 7.86
N ALA A 128 -5.30 3.61 7.32
CA ALA A 128 -4.81 2.36 7.90
C ALA A 128 -4.31 2.58 9.34
N ARG A 129 -3.66 3.71 9.60
CA ARG A 129 -3.20 4.13 10.93
C ARG A 129 -4.36 4.35 11.90
N GLU A 130 -5.44 5.02 11.48
CA GLU A 130 -6.65 5.18 12.31
C GLU A 130 -7.20 3.81 12.73
N TRP A 131 -7.34 2.87 11.79
CA TRP A 131 -7.85 1.53 12.09
C TRP A 131 -6.90 0.69 12.96
N LEU A 132 -5.60 0.73 12.68
CA LEU A 132 -4.61 -0.15 13.29
C LEU A 132 -4.07 0.37 14.62
N LEU A 133 -4.02 1.69 14.85
CA LEU A 133 -3.39 2.27 16.05
C LEU A 133 -4.38 2.94 17.01
N GLU A 134 -5.50 3.47 16.52
CA GLU A 134 -6.52 4.03 17.41
C GLU A 134 -7.42 2.90 17.97
N GLU A 135 -7.66 2.97 19.28
CA GLU A 135 -8.59 2.07 19.95
C GLU A 135 -10.01 2.63 19.78
N GLY A 136 -10.78 2.00 18.88
CA GLY A 136 -12.24 1.96 18.79
C GLY A 136 -13.05 3.19 19.22
N GLN A 137 -13.85 3.71 18.29
CA GLN A 137 -15.19 4.20 18.66
C GLN A 137 -16.08 3.04 19.11
#